data_AF-A0A969T8S3-F1
#
_entry.id   AF-A0A969T8S3-F1
#
_cell.length_a   1.000
_cell.length_b   1.000
_cell.length_c   1.000
_cell.angle_alpha   90.00
_cell.angle_beta   90.00
_cell.angle_gamma   90.00
#
_symmetry.space_group_name_H-M   'P 1'
#
loop_
_entity.id
_entity.type
_entity.pdbx_description
1 polymer ?
#
loop_
_entity_poly.entity_id
_entity_poly.type
_entity_poly.pdbx_seq_one_letter_code
_entity_poly.pdbx_strand_id
1 'polypeptide(L)'
;MIRWRLRVLMAERNINNKTLAEMTGLNRVTISRLKNTDNLKQISGEVLNQLCNALDCTPNDLIEFTPDRDFPNQQKDQTDIDRSQQKRIGKENKKTKTSTHQNISLVPDLEIPESA
;
A
#
# COMPACT_ATOMS: atom_id res chain seq x y z
N MET A 1 -5.27 15.67 8.38
CA MET A 1 -6.60 15.42 7.76
C MET A 1 -6.71 14.08 7.01
N ILE A 2 -7.87 13.40 7.12
CA ILE A 2 -8.19 12.17 6.36
C ILE A 2 -8.96 12.52 5.07
N ARG A 3 -8.41 12.13 3.92
CA ARG A 3 -8.94 12.33 2.57
C ARG A 3 -9.73 11.11 2.11
N TRP A 4 -10.81 11.35 1.36
CA TRP A 4 -11.65 10.32 0.77
C TRP A 4 -11.45 10.24 -0.75
N ARG A 5 -11.12 9.05 -1.27
CA ARG A 5 -10.71 8.83 -2.66
C ARG A 5 -11.74 8.10 -3.53
N LEU A 6 -12.94 7.86 -3.02
CA LEU A 6 -13.97 7.12 -3.75
C LEU A 6 -14.25 7.69 -5.16
N ARG A 7 -14.27 9.03 -5.32
CA ARG A 7 -14.50 9.67 -6.62
C ARG A 7 -13.44 9.29 -7.65
N VAL A 8 -12.18 9.16 -7.22
CA VAL A 8 -11.05 8.81 -8.08
C VAL A 8 -11.16 7.35 -8.49
N LEU A 9 -11.35 6.44 -7.54
CA LEU A 9 -11.52 5.01 -7.82
C LEU A 9 -12.71 4.71 -8.73
N MET A 10 -13.85 5.41 -8.53
CA MET A 10 -15.01 5.26 -9.41
C MET A 10 -14.70 5.69 -10.85
N ALA A 11 -13.93 6.78 -11.02
CA ALA A 11 -13.55 7.27 -12.35
C ALA A 11 -12.56 6.32 -13.03
N GLU A 12 -11.56 5.84 -12.31
CA GLU A 12 -10.56 4.87 -12.82
C GLU A 12 -11.21 3.57 -13.31
N ARG A 13 -12.28 3.12 -12.64
CA ARG A 13 -13.01 1.90 -13.00
C ARG A 13 -14.23 2.14 -13.90
N ASN A 14 -14.47 3.39 -14.33
CA ASN A 14 -15.62 3.79 -15.13
C ASN A 14 -16.99 3.39 -14.53
N ILE A 15 -17.11 3.44 -13.20
CA ILE A 15 -18.32 3.08 -12.47
C ILE A 15 -19.14 4.33 -12.15
N ASN A 16 -20.44 4.29 -12.47
CA ASN A 16 -21.37 5.36 -12.14
C ASN A 16 -22.08 5.10 -10.79
N ASN A 17 -22.76 6.12 -10.25
CA ASN A 17 -23.45 6.03 -8.97
C ASN A 17 -24.55 4.96 -8.92
N LYS A 18 -25.24 4.72 -10.04
CA LYS A 18 -26.33 3.74 -10.12
C LYS A 18 -25.76 2.33 -10.00
N THR A 19 -24.73 2.02 -10.79
CA THR A 19 -24.03 0.74 -10.78
C THR A 19 -23.42 0.47 -9.40
N LEU A 20 -22.76 1.46 -8.79
CA LEU A 20 -22.19 1.28 -7.45
C LEU A 20 -23.27 1.00 -6.38
N ALA A 21 -24.42 1.67 -6.46
CA ALA A 21 -25.55 1.39 -5.56
C ALA A 21 -26.09 -0.04 -5.72
N GLU A 22 -26.16 -0.54 -6.96
CA GLU A 22 -26.59 -1.91 -7.26
C GLU A 22 -25.57 -2.94 -6.75
N MET A 23 -24.27 -2.70 -6.93
CA MET A 23 -23.21 -3.61 -6.48
C MET A 23 -23.05 -3.65 -4.96
N THR A 24 -23.20 -2.50 -4.29
CA THR A 24 -23.02 -2.38 -2.83
C THR A 24 -24.30 -2.68 -2.04
N GLY A 25 -25.47 -2.65 -2.69
CA GLY A 25 -26.77 -2.69 -2.02
C GLY A 25 -27.11 -1.40 -1.26
N LEU A 26 -26.29 -0.35 -1.38
CA LEU A 26 -26.51 0.92 -0.68
C LEU A 26 -27.50 1.81 -1.42
N ASN A 27 -28.22 2.64 -0.66
CA ASN A 27 -29.10 3.65 -1.24
C ASN A 27 -28.28 4.66 -2.09
N ARG A 28 -28.80 5.02 -3.26
CA ARG A 28 -28.20 6.04 -4.15
C ARG A 28 -27.91 7.37 -3.45
N VAL A 29 -28.74 7.76 -2.47
CA VAL A 29 -28.52 8.97 -1.66
C VAL A 29 -27.23 8.84 -0.84
N THR A 30 -26.98 7.67 -0.23
CA THR A 30 -25.76 7.37 0.51
C THR A 30 -24.54 7.41 -0.41
N ILE A 31 -24.61 6.74 -1.57
CA ILE A 31 -23.52 6.76 -2.56
C ILE A 31 -23.21 8.18 -3.04
N SER A 32 -24.25 8.98 -3.30
CA SER A 32 -24.06 10.39 -3.71
C SER A 32 -23.36 11.21 -2.64
N ARG A 33 -23.76 11.07 -1.37
CA ARG A 33 -23.08 11.72 -0.23
C ARG A 33 -21.62 11.29 -0.11
N LEU A 34 -21.35 9.99 -0.18
CA LEU A 34 -19.99 9.45 -0.10
C LEU A 34 -19.12 9.95 -1.26
N LYS A 35 -19.64 9.98 -2.50
CA LYS A 35 -18.88 10.49 -3.65
C LYS A 35 -18.57 11.98 -3.53
N ASN A 36 -19.50 12.78 -3.02
CA ASN A 36 -19.36 14.23 -2.93
C ASN A 36 -18.58 14.68 -1.69
N THR A 37 -18.14 13.74 -0.85
CA THR A 37 -17.31 14.02 0.32
C THR A 37 -15.84 14.00 -0.07
N ASP A 38 -15.10 15.08 0.18
CA ASP A 38 -13.65 15.11 -0.05
C ASP A 38 -12.86 14.75 1.23
N ASN A 39 -13.40 15.07 2.42
CA ASN A 39 -12.81 14.80 3.72
C ASN A 39 -13.72 13.90 4.55
N LEU A 40 -13.24 12.71 4.88
CA LEU A 40 -14.05 11.71 5.56
C LEU A 40 -14.13 12.04 7.05
N LYS A 41 -15.33 12.38 7.54
CA LYS A 41 -15.58 12.60 8.97
C LYS A 41 -15.79 11.27 9.71
N GLN A 42 -16.64 10.43 9.13
CA GLN A 42 -17.03 9.14 9.69
C GLN A 42 -17.53 8.24 8.56
N ILE A 43 -17.23 6.95 8.65
CA ILE A 43 -17.81 5.90 7.83
C ILE A 43 -18.05 4.67 8.70
N SER A 44 -19.17 3.99 8.48
CA SER A 44 -19.45 2.72 9.15
C SER A 44 -18.57 1.62 8.56
N GLY A 45 -18.09 0.69 9.39
CA GLY A 45 -17.31 -0.46 8.91
C GLY A 45 -18.07 -1.31 7.89
N GLU A 46 -19.39 -1.46 8.06
CA GLU A 46 -20.25 -2.15 7.11
C GLU A 46 -20.25 -1.50 5.71
N VAL A 47 -20.38 -0.17 5.67
CA VAL A 47 -20.35 0.60 4.41
C VAL A 47 -18.97 0.48 3.75
N LEU A 48 -17.90 0.56 4.54
CA LEU A 48 -16.54 0.39 4.04
C LEU A 48 -16.34 -1.02 3.46
N ASN A 49 -16.82 -2.06 4.15
CA ASN A 49 -16.75 -3.44 3.68
C ASN A 49 -17.52 -3.65 2.38
N GLN A 50 -18.76 -3.14 2.29
CA GLN A 50 -19.56 -3.20 1.07
C GLN A 50 -18.88 -2.52 -0.12
N LEU A 51 -18.27 -1.35 0.11
CA LEU A 51 -17.50 -0.65 -0.92
C LEU A 51 -16.27 -1.44 -1.35
N CYS A 52 -15.50 -1.97 -0.40
CA CYS A 52 -14.30 -2.76 -0.69
C CYS A 52 -14.62 -4.00 -1.51
N ASN A 53 -15.70 -4.73 -1.15
CA ASN A 53 -16.16 -5.90 -1.89
C ASN A 53 -16.70 -5.56 -3.29
N ALA A 54 -17.49 -4.50 -3.40
CA ALA A 54 -18.08 -4.09 -4.69
C ALA A 54 -17.03 -3.54 -5.65
N LEU A 55 -16.03 -2.82 -5.14
CA LEU A 55 -14.97 -2.21 -5.92
C LEU A 55 -13.71 -3.05 -5.96
N ASP A 56 -13.68 -4.27 -5.41
CA ASP A 56 -12.48 -5.13 -5.32
C ASP A 56 -11.22 -4.32 -4.99
N CYS A 57 -11.24 -3.70 -3.80
CA CYS A 57 -10.20 -2.79 -3.33
C CYS A 57 -10.00 -2.91 -1.82
N THR A 58 -8.91 -2.31 -1.34
CA THR A 58 -8.60 -2.25 0.08
C THR A 58 -9.00 -0.90 0.68
N PRO A 59 -9.17 -0.81 2.02
CA PRO A 59 -9.40 0.48 2.69
C PRO A 59 -8.34 1.54 2.39
N ASN A 60 -7.09 1.11 2.15
CA ASN A 60 -5.98 1.98 1.83
C ASN A 60 -6.14 2.68 0.46
N ASP A 61 -6.92 2.10 -0.45
CA ASP A 61 -7.21 2.71 -1.75
C ASP A 61 -8.26 3.82 -1.63
N LEU A 62 -9.16 3.71 -0.64
CA LEU A 62 -10.27 4.64 -0.40
C LEU A 62 -9.90 5.79 0.53
N ILE A 63 -8.94 5.60 1.43
CA ILE A 63 -8.63 6.51 2.53
C ILE A 63 -7.15 6.90 2.50
N GLU A 64 -6.87 8.19 2.57
CA GLU A 64 -5.50 8.71 2.60
C GLU A 64 -5.33 9.68 3.77
N PHE A 65 -4.20 9.58 4.49
CA PHE A 65 -3.84 10.53 5.52
C PHE A 65 -2.92 11.62 4.96
N THR A 66 -3.34 12.88 5.11
CA THR A 66 -2.51 14.06 4.85
C THR A 66 -2.19 14.74 6.17
N PRO A 67 -0.92 14.92 6.57
CA PRO A 67 -0.58 15.63 7.80
C PRO A 67 -1.05 17.08 7.74
N ASP A 68 -1.59 17.59 8.85
CA ASP A 68 -1.90 19.01 8.97
C ASP A 68 -0.58 19.76 9.13
N ARG A 69 -0.40 20.88 8.41
CA ARG A 69 0.90 21.58 8.31
C ARG A 69 1.42 22.16 9.64
N ASP A 70 0.60 22.09 10.69
CA ASP A 70 0.91 22.63 12.03
C ASP A 70 1.61 21.60 12.95
N PHE A 71 1.77 20.35 12.50
CA PHE A 71 2.60 19.38 13.21
C PHE A 71 4.03 19.45 12.66
N PRO A 72 5.03 19.90 13.45
CA PRO A 72 6.42 19.87 13.02
C PRO A 72 6.78 18.41 12.70
N ASN A 73 7.01 18.17 11.41
CA ASN A 73 7.34 16.88 10.87
C ASN A 73 8.68 16.44 11.49
N GLN A 74 8.67 15.48 12.41
CA GLN A 74 9.90 14.80 12.83
C GLN A 74 10.33 13.86 11.69
N GLN A 75 10.79 14.44 10.60
CA GLN A 75 11.63 13.72 9.65
C GLN A 75 12.88 13.32 10.42
N LYS A 76 12.90 12.08 10.90
CA LYS A 76 14.16 11.40 11.20
C LYS A 76 14.82 11.18 9.85
N ASP A 77 15.75 12.08 9.54
CA ASP A 77 16.73 11.89 8.50
C ASP A 77 17.37 10.50 8.71
N GLN A 78 17.04 9.57 7.81
CA GLN A 78 17.82 8.37 7.60
C GLN A 78 19.07 8.77 6.81
N THR A 79 19.90 9.65 7.38
CA THR A 79 21.23 9.96 6.88
C THR A 79 22.24 9.34 7.84
N ASP A 80 23.20 8.60 7.27
CA ASP A 80 24.43 8.12 7.90
C ASP A 80 24.36 6.85 8.80
N ILE A 81 24.03 5.70 8.20
CA ILE A 81 24.64 4.40 8.61
C ILE A 81 25.46 3.87 7.42
N ASP A 82 26.47 4.61 6.96
CA ASP A 82 27.47 4.03 6.04
C ASP A 82 28.84 4.77 6.04
N ARG A 83 29.33 5.23 7.21
CA ARG A 83 30.63 5.94 7.27
C ARG A 83 31.59 5.56 8.41
N SER A 84 31.37 4.46 9.12
CA SER A 84 32.21 4.14 10.29
C SER A 84 33.04 2.84 10.22
N GLN A 85 33.17 2.16 9.07
CA GLN A 85 34.02 0.96 8.96
C GLN A 85 35.20 1.05 7.97
N GLN A 86 35.52 2.23 7.42
CA GLN A 86 36.69 2.41 6.54
C GLN A 86 37.66 3.48 7.04
N LYS A 87 38.44 3.16 8.08
CA LYS A 87 39.88 3.50 8.14
C LYS A 87 40.56 2.90 9.37
N ARG A 88 41.79 2.42 9.15
CA ARG A 88 42.73 1.74 10.07
C ARG A 88 42.46 0.23 10.05
N ILE A 89 43.25 -0.63 9.40
CA ILE A 89 44.70 -0.75 9.40
C ILE A 89 45.13 -1.40 8.07
N GLY A 90 46.16 -0.86 7.42
CA GLY A 90 46.79 -1.53 6.28
C GLY A 90 47.67 -2.70 6.72
N LYS A 91 47.76 -3.73 5.88
CA LYS A 91 49.00 -4.36 5.38
C LYS A 91 48.69 -5.67 4.65
N GLU A 92 49.35 -5.84 3.51
CA GLU A 92 49.77 -7.10 2.90
C GLU A 92 48.75 -8.26 2.79
N ASN A 93 48.35 -8.62 1.57
CA ASN A 93 49.12 -9.64 0.84
C ASN A 93 48.65 -9.88 -0.59
N LYS A 94 49.65 -10.26 -1.36
CA LYS A 94 49.73 -10.63 -2.78
C LYS A 94 49.05 -11.99 -3.02
N LYS A 95 48.71 -12.28 -4.30
CA LYS A 95 48.33 -13.60 -4.86
C LYS A 95 46.94 -14.10 -4.41
N THR A 96 46.09 -14.74 -5.21
CA THR A 96 46.30 -15.56 -6.41
C THR A 96 44.93 -15.94 -6.98
N LYS A 97 44.84 -15.95 -8.32
CA LYS A 97 44.29 -17.03 -9.16
C LYS A 97 42.81 -17.44 -9.01
N THR A 98 42.11 -17.25 -10.13
CA THR A 98 41.30 -18.26 -10.87
C THR A 98 40.15 -18.96 -10.17
N SER A 99 39.02 -19.00 -10.89
CA SER A 99 38.26 -20.21 -11.23
C SER A 99 36.76 -20.07 -10.90
N THR A 100 35.98 -19.92 -11.97
CA THR A 100 34.84 -20.76 -12.32
C THR A 100 34.17 -21.51 -11.17
N HIS A 101 32.90 -21.21 -10.87
CA HIS A 101 31.78 -22.07 -11.28
C HIS A 101 30.43 -21.45 -10.89
N GLN A 102 29.48 -21.67 -11.79
CA GLN A 102 28.04 -21.51 -11.62
C GLN A 102 27.56 -22.29 -10.38
N ASN A 103 26.56 -21.79 -9.65
CA ASN A 103 25.54 -22.69 -9.12
C ASN A 103 24.22 -21.95 -8.85
N ILE A 104 23.18 -22.39 -9.56
CA ILE A 104 21.77 -22.07 -9.38
C ILE A 104 21.25 -23.01 -8.30
N SER A 105 20.54 -22.52 -7.30
CA SER A 105 19.67 -23.37 -6.47
C SER A 105 18.28 -22.78 -6.37
N LEU A 106 17.39 -23.41 -7.14
CA LEU A 106 15.95 -23.51 -6.99
C LEU A 106 15.49 -23.43 -5.51
N VAL A 107 14.49 -22.59 -5.25
CA VAL A 107 13.58 -22.80 -4.11
C VAL A 107 12.44 -23.72 -4.56
N PRO A 108 12.12 -24.80 -3.83
CA PRO A 108 11.06 -25.73 -4.20
C PRO A 108 9.69 -25.21 -3.76
N ASP A 109 8.69 -25.48 -4.61
CA ASP A 109 7.26 -25.29 -4.39
C ASP A 109 6.77 -25.85 -3.06
N LEU A 110 5.97 -25.06 -2.34
CA LEU A 110 5.28 -25.48 -1.12
C LEU A 110 3.86 -25.91 -1.48
N GLU A 111 3.66 -27.22 -1.67
CA GLU A 111 2.33 -27.83 -1.79
C GLU A 111 1.58 -27.70 -0.45
N ILE A 112 0.41 -27.07 -0.48
CA ILE A 112 -0.57 -27.10 0.60
C ILE A 112 -1.51 -28.29 0.34
N PRO A 113 -1.59 -29.30 1.22
CA PRO A 113 -2.52 -30.41 1.01
C PRO A 113 -3.96 -29.98 1.35
N GLU A 114 -4.89 -30.26 0.43
CA GLU A 114 -6.32 -30.30 0.71
C GLU A 114 -6.60 -31.40 1.74
N SER A 115 -7.09 -31.02 2.92
CA SER A 115 -7.65 -31.97 3.88
C SER A 115 -9.12 -32.19 3.59
N ALA A 116 -9.42 -33.47 3.42
CA ALA A 116 -10.72 -34.13 3.46
C ALA A 116 -11.57 -33.77 4.70
#